data_AF-A0A0J6NCD2-F1
#
_entry.id   AF-A0A0J6NCD2-F1
#
_cell.length_a   1.000
_cell.length_b   1.000
_cell.length_c   1.000
_cell.angle_alpha   90.00
_cell.angle_beta   90.00
_cell.angle_gamma   90.00
#
_symmetry.space_group_name_H-M   'P 1'
#
loop_
_entity.id
_entity.type
_entity.pdbx_description
1 polymer ?
#
loop_
_entity_poly.entity_id
_entity_poly.type
_entity_poly.pdbx_seq_one_letter_code
_entity_poly.pdbx_strand_id
1 'polypeptide(L)'
;MEHTQEPWRLGIGYTVIANDPVPEMPGSEHVEYYGGHLIAESVVHRNARRIVACVNALVGWDTATLERYAQGGAPGNPNLGQRFAELNIARKQRDELQTQLANSNAALAAMAEERDHAWAELRAIREAIGARPEESTLDEVDCKLHQRTLLLAALSGLVEDIQGLMTESEGVAGLHLNGDVAPWQELEAGSRFERISHLPDAVAALFSVEGLIA
;
A
#
# COMPACT_ATOMS: atom_id res chain seq x y z
N MET A 1 32.02 13.85 -29.00
CA MET A 1 32.56 15.02 -28.30
C MET A 1 32.03 14.97 -26.89
N GLU A 2 32.86 15.25 -25.90
CA GLU A 2 32.39 15.40 -24.52
C GLU A 2 31.63 16.74 -24.42
N HIS A 3 30.51 16.75 -23.71
CA HIS A 3 29.78 17.99 -23.43
C HIS A 3 30.50 18.78 -22.32
N THR A 4 30.24 20.08 -22.24
CA THR A 4 30.84 20.91 -21.17
C THR A 4 30.43 20.39 -19.79
N GLN A 5 31.43 20.19 -18.92
CA GLN A 5 31.25 19.65 -17.58
C GLN A 5 30.23 20.44 -16.73
N GLU A 6 29.38 19.69 -16.05
CA GLU A 6 28.50 20.16 -14.99
C GLU A 6 29.28 20.55 -13.71
N PRO A 7 28.71 21.38 -12.81
CA PRO A 7 27.37 21.93 -12.85
C PRO A 7 27.25 23.18 -13.72
N TRP A 8 26.18 23.23 -14.50
CA TRP A 8 25.77 24.44 -15.20
C TRP A 8 24.98 25.35 -14.26
N ARG A 9 24.96 26.65 -14.55
CA ARG A 9 24.27 27.67 -13.76
C ARG A 9 23.54 28.66 -14.64
N LEU A 10 22.70 29.48 -14.00
CA LEU A 10 22.13 30.67 -14.63
C LEU A 10 23.18 31.77 -14.64
N GLY A 11 23.37 32.38 -15.81
CA GLY A 11 24.20 33.56 -15.99
C GLY A 11 23.38 34.84 -16.04
N ILE A 12 24.07 35.94 -16.30
CA ILE A 12 23.54 37.28 -16.50
C ILE A 12 22.73 37.29 -17.81
N GLY A 13 21.60 38.02 -17.84
CA GLY A 13 20.80 38.16 -19.07
C GLY A 13 20.04 36.90 -19.49
N TYR A 14 19.70 36.03 -18.53
CA TYR A 14 18.96 34.77 -18.76
C TYR A 14 19.74 33.71 -19.57
N THR A 15 21.06 33.75 -19.47
CA THR A 15 21.96 32.78 -20.10
C THR A 15 22.14 31.51 -19.25
N VAL A 16 22.60 30.45 -19.89
CA VAL A 16 23.12 29.23 -19.25
C VAL A 16 24.63 29.27 -19.36
N ILE A 17 25.31 29.05 -18.24
CA ILE A 17 26.78 29.15 -18.14
C ILE A 17 27.38 27.90 -17.48
N ALA A 18 28.64 27.62 -17.78
CA ALA A 18 29.47 26.63 -17.11
C ALA A 18 30.57 27.28 -16.25
N ASN A 19 31.19 26.46 -15.40
CA ASN A 19 32.36 26.86 -14.61
C ASN A 19 33.64 26.87 -15.41
N ASP A 20 33.73 25.94 -16.35
CA ASP A 20 34.94 25.69 -17.12
C ASP A 20 34.83 26.29 -18.52
N PRO A 21 35.96 26.68 -19.15
CA PRO A 21 35.96 27.22 -20.49
C PRO A 21 35.32 26.30 -21.53
N VAL A 22 34.68 26.90 -22.54
CA VAL A 22 34.08 26.21 -23.69
C VAL A 22 34.89 26.56 -24.95
N PRO A 23 36.08 25.97 -25.14
CA PRO A 23 37.05 26.43 -26.13
C PRO A 23 36.55 26.27 -27.57
N GLU A 24 35.54 25.43 -27.81
CA GLU A 24 34.97 25.24 -29.14
C GLU A 24 34.11 26.41 -29.62
N MET A 25 33.70 27.32 -28.74
CA MET A 25 32.80 28.43 -29.07
C MET A 25 33.42 29.81 -28.77
N PRO A 26 33.88 30.55 -29.80
CA PRO A 26 34.34 31.92 -29.65
C PRO A 26 33.26 32.83 -29.07
N GLY A 27 33.63 33.70 -28.13
CA GLY A 27 32.71 34.58 -27.40
C GLY A 27 32.17 33.98 -26.09
N SER A 28 32.38 32.67 -25.85
CA SER A 28 31.99 32.04 -24.57
C SER A 28 32.87 32.47 -23.39
N GLU A 29 34.03 33.06 -23.67
CA GLU A 29 35.03 33.54 -22.71
C GLU A 29 34.70 34.90 -22.08
N HIS A 30 33.63 35.58 -22.51
CA HIS A 30 33.19 36.85 -21.94
C HIS A 30 32.53 36.67 -20.55
N VAL A 31 33.29 36.13 -19.60
CA VAL A 31 32.81 35.74 -18.27
C VAL A 31 32.22 36.89 -17.46
N GLU A 32 32.74 38.11 -17.61
CA GLU A 32 32.20 39.29 -16.93
C GLU A 32 30.84 39.71 -17.49
N TYR A 33 30.62 39.50 -18.80
CA TYR A 33 29.37 39.84 -19.47
C TYR A 33 28.27 38.83 -19.15
N TYR A 34 28.61 37.53 -19.15
CA TYR A 34 27.64 36.45 -18.92
C TYR A 34 27.58 35.95 -17.46
N GLY A 35 28.52 36.32 -16.60
CA GLY A 35 28.65 35.80 -15.24
C GLY A 35 29.29 34.40 -15.15
N GLY A 36 29.88 33.91 -16.25
CA GLY A 36 30.55 32.61 -16.39
C GLY A 36 30.80 32.27 -17.87
N HIS A 37 31.29 31.06 -18.14
CA HIS A 37 31.54 30.63 -19.53
C HIS A 37 30.23 30.28 -20.23
N LEU A 38 29.94 30.92 -21.36
CA LEU A 38 28.63 30.80 -22.01
C LEU A 38 28.39 29.40 -22.58
N ILE A 39 27.20 28.85 -22.31
CA ILE A 39 26.67 27.64 -22.97
C ILE A 39 25.52 27.99 -23.91
N ALA A 40 24.59 28.83 -23.44
CA ALA A 40 23.44 29.24 -24.24
C ALA A 40 22.99 30.66 -23.87
N GLU A 41 22.72 31.47 -24.89
CA GLU A 41 22.16 32.82 -24.75
C GLU A 41 20.79 32.94 -25.42
N SER A 42 20.11 34.07 -25.18
CA SER A 42 18.77 34.36 -25.73
C SER A 42 17.69 33.33 -25.34
N VAL A 43 17.85 32.67 -24.20
CA VAL A 43 16.89 31.71 -23.66
C VAL A 43 15.92 32.42 -22.71
N VAL A 44 14.62 32.16 -22.84
CA VAL A 44 13.63 32.67 -21.87
C VAL A 44 13.94 32.11 -20.48
N HIS A 45 13.92 32.97 -19.45
CA HIS A 45 14.34 32.62 -18.09
C HIS A 45 13.78 31.30 -17.54
N ARG A 46 12.49 30.99 -17.77
CA ARG A 46 11.88 29.72 -17.33
C ARG A 46 12.51 28.49 -17.98
N ASN A 47 12.92 28.60 -19.25
CA ASN A 47 13.56 27.52 -19.98
C ASN A 47 15.02 27.36 -19.54
N ALA A 48 15.75 28.47 -19.34
CA ALA A 48 17.11 28.43 -18.81
C ALA A 48 17.16 27.73 -17.44
N ARG A 49 16.20 28.04 -16.55
CA ARG A 49 16.04 27.34 -15.27
C ARG A 49 15.82 25.84 -15.44
N ARG A 50 14.97 25.45 -16.38
CA ARG A 50 14.67 24.03 -16.65
C ARG A 50 15.87 23.30 -17.24
N ILE A 51 16.60 23.92 -18.17
CA ILE A 51 17.82 23.37 -18.78
C ILE A 51 18.86 23.08 -17.69
N VAL A 52 19.19 24.08 -16.86
CA VAL A 52 20.15 23.92 -15.75
C VAL A 52 19.74 22.78 -14.82
N ALA A 53 18.46 22.74 -14.41
CA ALA A 53 17.96 21.69 -13.53
C ALA A 53 18.02 20.29 -14.15
N CYS A 54 17.69 20.16 -15.43
CA CYS A 54 17.73 18.87 -16.14
C CYS A 54 19.16 18.37 -16.30
N VAL A 55 20.09 19.21 -16.78
CA VAL A 55 21.48 18.83 -17.02
C VAL A 55 22.17 18.44 -15.71
N ASN A 56 22.03 19.25 -14.67
CA ASN A 56 22.63 18.95 -13.37
C ASN A 56 22.03 17.71 -12.67
N ALA A 57 20.78 17.35 -12.97
CA ALA A 57 20.18 16.11 -12.45
C ALA A 57 20.73 14.85 -13.13
N LEU A 58 21.38 15.00 -14.28
CA LEU A 58 21.89 13.92 -15.13
C LEU A 58 23.42 13.82 -15.11
N VAL A 59 24.07 14.42 -14.11
CA VAL A 59 25.54 14.34 -13.94
C VAL A 59 26.01 12.89 -13.99
N GLY A 60 27.05 12.64 -14.80
CA GLY A 60 27.64 11.32 -14.99
C GLY A 60 26.96 10.46 -16.07
N TRP A 61 25.92 10.96 -16.72
CA TRP A 61 25.29 10.29 -17.86
C TRP A 61 25.93 10.77 -19.17
N ASP A 62 26.33 9.85 -20.04
CA ASP A 62 26.86 10.19 -21.35
C ASP A 62 25.75 10.67 -22.31
N THR A 63 26.11 11.56 -23.24
CA THR A 63 25.17 12.14 -24.20
C THR A 63 24.46 11.08 -25.04
N ALA A 64 25.17 10.02 -25.46
CA ALA A 64 24.58 8.96 -26.28
C ALA A 64 23.50 8.18 -25.52
N THR A 65 23.67 7.99 -24.21
CA THR A 65 22.64 7.42 -23.33
C THR A 65 21.42 8.32 -23.27
N LEU A 66 21.59 9.63 -23.08
CA LEU A 66 20.49 10.59 -23.02
C LEU A 66 19.73 10.70 -24.35
N GLU A 67 20.45 10.71 -25.47
CA GLU A 67 19.86 10.75 -26.82
C GLU A 67 19.04 9.50 -27.11
N ARG A 68 19.54 8.31 -26.72
CA ARG A 68 18.74 7.08 -26.78
C ARG A 68 17.44 7.25 -26.01
N TYR A 69 17.51 7.72 -24.76
CA TYR A 69 16.31 7.94 -23.94
C TYR A 69 15.32 8.93 -24.57
N ALA A 70 15.83 10.05 -25.10
CA ALA A 70 15.03 11.09 -25.74
C ALA A 70 14.33 10.58 -27.02
N GLN A 71 14.95 9.65 -27.73
CA GLN A 71 14.38 8.97 -28.91
C GLN A 71 13.49 7.75 -28.53
N GLY A 72 13.29 7.49 -27.24
CA GLY A 72 12.47 6.37 -26.75
C GLY A 72 13.22 5.05 -26.57
N GLY A 73 14.53 5.01 -26.82
CA GLY A 73 15.40 3.86 -26.56
C GLY A 73 16.00 3.91 -25.15
N ALA A 74 15.66 2.97 -24.28
CA ALA A 74 16.42 2.81 -23.03
C ALA A 74 17.71 2.00 -23.29
N PRO A 75 18.84 2.29 -22.62
CA PRO A 75 19.98 1.38 -22.55
C PRO A 75 19.51 0.12 -21.82
N GLY A 76 19.45 -0.99 -22.55
CA GLY A 76 19.32 -2.32 -21.98
C GLY A 76 17.90 -2.85 -21.68
N ASN A 77 16.81 -2.11 -21.90
CA ASN A 77 15.46 -2.70 -21.80
C ASN A 77 14.45 -2.06 -22.78
N PRO A 78 14.05 -2.77 -23.86
CA PRO A 78 13.19 -2.23 -24.92
C PRO A 78 11.77 -1.87 -24.49
N ASN A 79 11.34 -2.21 -23.27
CA ASN A 79 9.95 -2.05 -22.82
C ASN A 79 9.74 -0.95 -21.77
N LEU A 80 10.74 -0.10 -21.48
CA LEU A 80 10.65 0.89 -20.39
C LEU A 80 9.55 1.95 -20.63
N GLY A 81 9.40 2.42 -21.87
CA GLY A 81 8.33 3.35 -22.25
C GLY A 81 6.93 2.74 -22.12
N GLN A 82 6.80 1.45 -22.48
CA GLN A 82 5.55 0.69 -22.27
C GLN A 82 5.26 0.53 -20.78
N ARG A 83 6.27 0.20 -19.96
CA ARG A 83 6.12 0.09 -18.51
C ARG A 83 5.69 1.40 -17.84
N PHE A 84 6.19 2.55 -18.28
CA PHE A 84 5.70 3.84 -17.77
C PHE A 84 4.25 4.12 -18.17
N ALA A 85 3.85 3.75 -19.39
CA ALA A 85 2.45 3.86 -19.82
C ALA A 85 1.53 2.92 -19.01
N GLU A 86 1.94 1.67 -18.80
CA GLU A 86 1.26 0.72 -17.92
C GLU A 86 1.14 1.26 -16.49
N LEU A 87 2.20 1.85 -15.95
CA LEU A 87 2.20 2.41 -14.60
C LEU A 87 1.22 3.58 -14.45
N ASN A 88 1.08 4.41 -15.48
CA ASN A 88 0.12 5.52 -15.50
C ASN A 88 -1.32 5.03 -15.60
N ILE A 89 -1.58 3.99 -16.41
CA ILE A 89 -2.89 3.34 -16.50
C ILE A 89 -3.25 2.73 -15.13
N ALA A 90 -2.32 2.00 -14.51
CA ALA A 90 -2.54 1.40 -13.20
C ALA A 90 -2.79 2.44 -12.09
N ARG A 91 -2.12 3.60 -12.14
CA ARG A 91 -2.40 4.73 -11.23
C ARG A 91 -3.82 5.25 -11.41
N LYS A 92 -4.23 5.49 -12.65
CA LYS A 92 -5.59 5.96 -12.95
C LYS A 92 -6.66 4.98 -12.46
N GLN A 93 -6.46 3.68 -12.70
CA GLN A 93 -7.37 2.63 -12.22
C GLN A 93 -7.44 2.60 -10.69
N ARG A 94 -6.32 2.77 -10.00
CA ARG A 94 -6.29 2.85 -8.54
C ARG A 94 -7.10 4.04 -8.03
N ASP A 95 -6.92 5.21 -8.63
CA ASP A 95 -7.63 6.44 -8.21
C ASP A 95 -9.15 6.30 -8.45
N GLU A 96 -9.56 5.65 -9.55
CA GLU A 96 -10.95 5.30 -9.84
C GLU A 96 -11.52 4.33 -8.79
N LEU A 97 -10.80 3.24 -8.49
CA LEU A 97 -11.20 2.26 -7.47
C LEU A 97 -11.30 2.89 -6.07
N GLN A 98 -10.37 3.78 -5.74
CA GLN A 98 -10.38 4.48 -4.45
C GLN A 98 -11.60 5.40 -4.32
N THR A 99 -11.99 6.05 -5.42
CA THR A 99 -13.21 6.86 -5.48
C THR A 99 -14.46 5.99 -5.33
N GLN A 100 -14.50 4.84 -6.01
CA GLN A 100 -15.60 3.88 -5.86
C GLN A 100 -15.72 3.37 -4.43
N LEU A 101 -14.61 2.99 -3.80
CA LEU A 101 -14.59 2.52 -2.41
C LEU A 101 -15.10 3.60 -1.44
N ALA A 102 -14.69 4.85 -1.62
CA ALA A 102 -15.19 5.96 -0.81
C ALA A 102 -16.71 6.14 -0.95
N ASN A 103 -17.25 6.04 -2.17
CA ASN A 103 -18.68 6.13 -2.42
C ASN A 103 -19.44 4.94 -1.81
N SER A 104 -18.92 3.72 -1.94
CA SER A 104 -19.52 2.53 -1.32
C SER A 104 -19.54 2.63 0.20
N ASN A 105 -18.45 3.09 0.82
CA ASN A 105 -18.39 3.29 2.27
C ASN A 105 -19.39 4.36 2.74
N ALA A 106 -19.55 5.45 2.00
CA ALA A 106 -20.56 6.47 2.30
C ALA A 106 -21.98 5.92 2.18
N ALA A 107 -22.26 5.09 1.16
CA ALA A 107 -23.56 4.43 1.01
C ALA A 107 -23.84 3.45 2.17
N LEU A 108 -22.84 2.67 2.59
CA LEU A 108 -22.96 1.77 3.75
C LEU A 108 -23.22 2.54 5.05
N ALA A 109 -22.58 3.69 5.24
CA ALA A 109 -22.83 4.56 6.39
C ALA A 109 -24.27 5.09 6.39
N ALA A 110 -24.77 5.55 5.24
CA ALA A 110 -26.15 6.00 5.10
C ALA A 110 -27.17 4.88 5.37
N MET A 111 -26.91 3.66 4.89
CA MET A 111 -27.74 2.49 5.18
C MET A 111 -27.73 2.12 6.66
N ALA A 112 -26.59 2.27 7.35
CA ALA A 112 -26.51 2.03 8.79
C ALA A 112 -27.34 3.05 9.58
N GLU A 113 -27.32 4.33 9.18
CA GLU A 113 -28.18 5.36 9.77
C GLU A 113 -29.66 5.07 9.54
N GLU A 114 -30.04 4.66 8.33
CA GLU A 114 -31.43 4.28 8.00
C GLU A 114 -31.89 3.07 8.84
N ARG A 115 -31.04 2.07 9.00
CA ARG A 115 -31.28 0.91 9.87
C ARG A 115 -31.50 1.36 11.31
N ASP A 116 -30.63 2.20 11.85
CA ASP A 116 -30.72 2.68 13.23
C ASP A 116 -31.98 3.53 13.46
N HIS A 117 -32.40 4.30 12.44
CA HIS A 117 -33.66 5.04 12.46
C HIS A 117 -34.87 4.10 12.48
N ALA A 118 -34.91 3.09 11.60
CA ALA A 118 -35.97 2.09 11.57
C ALA A 118 -36.07 1.33 12.90
N TRP A 119 -34.94 1.01 13.54
CA TRP A 119 -34.91 0.42 14.87
C TRP A 119 -35.51 1.34 15.95
N ALA A 120 -35.21 2.64 15.89
CA ALA A 120 -35.79 3.62 16.81
C ALA A 120 -37.31 3.75 16.62
N GLU A 121 -37.80 3.73 15.39
CA GLU A 121 -39.24 3.73 15.09
C GLU A 121 -39.94 2.48 15.61
N LEU A 122 -39.37 1.29 15.37
CA LEU A 122 -39.92 0.04 15.88
C LEU A 122 -39.98 0.02 17.42
N ARG A 123 -38.95 0.58 18.08
CA ARG A 123 -38.94 0.74 19.54
C ARG A 123 -40.09 1.65 20.01
N ALA A 124 -40.28 2.81 19.36
CA ALA A 124 -41.34 3.75 19.71
C ALA A 124 -42.74 3.15 19.48
N ILE A 125 -42.96 2.44 18.37
CA ILE A 125 -44.22 1.72 18.09
C ILE A 125 -44.49 0.67 19.17
N ARG A 126 -43.47 -0.10 19.55
CA ARG A 126 -43.58 -1.13 20.58
C ARG A 126 -43.95 -0.55 21.95
N GLU A 127 -43.33 0.56 22.34
CA GLU A 127 -43.67 1.29 23.56
C GLU A 127 -45.13 1.78 23.53
N ALA A 128 -45.57 2.35 22.39
CA ALA A 128 -46.94 2.83 22.22
C ALA A 128 -48.01 1.71 22.33
N ILE A 129 -47.67 0.48 21.93
CA ILE A 129 -48.56 -0.69 22.01
C ILE A 129 -48.58 -1.29 23.42
N GLY A 130 -47.74 -0.81 24.35
CA GLY A 130 -47.72 -1.28 25.74
C GLY A 130 -47.21 -2.71 25.90
N ALA A 131 -46.46 -3.22 24.92
CA ALA A 131 -45.81 -4.51 25.00
C ALA A 131 -44.76 -4.47 26.14
N ARG A 132 -45.04 -5.16 27.25
CA ARG A 132 -44.13 -5.25 28.40
C ARG A 132 -42.78 -5.84 27.98
N PRO A 133 -41.66 -5.43 28.62
CA PRO A 133 -40.31 -5.84 28.21
C PRO A 133 -39.96 -7.30 28.52
N GLU A 134 -40.86 -8.08 29.13
CA GLU A 134 -40.55 -9.46 29.55
C GLU A 134 -40.46 -10.49 28.41
N GLU A 135 -40.66 -10.08 27.15
CA GLU A 135 -40.39 -10.93 25.96
C GLU A 135 -39.81 -10.07 24.82
N SER A 136 -38.74 -9.31 25.09
CA SER A 136 -37.96 -8.61 24.04
C SER A 136 -36.97 -9.56 23.37
N THR A 137 -37.44 -10.31 22.37
CA THR A 137 -36.54 -11.11 21.52
C THR A 137 -35.44 -10.27 20.87
N LEU A 138 -35.66 -8.96 20.70
CA LEU A 138 -34.74 -8.04 20.04
C LEU A 138 -33.51 -7.66 20.87
N ASP A 139 -33.69 -7.23 22.13
CA ASP A 139 -32.54 -6.89 23.00
C ASP A 139 -31.73 -8.15 23.36
N GLU A 140 -32.40 -9.29 23.46
CA GLU A 140 -31.74 -10.58 23.65
C GLU A 140 -30.93 -10.99 22.40
N VAL A 141 -31.46 -10.74 21.20
CA VAL A 141 -30.74 -10.99 19.94
C VAL A 141 -29.54 -10.06 19.82
N ASP A 142 -29.65 -8.77 20.14
CA ASP A 142 -28.52 -7.83 20.11
C ASP A 142 -27.43 -8.22 21.12
N CYS A 143 -27.83 -8.61 22.33
CA CYS A 143 -26.90 -9.11 23.34
C CYS A 143 -26.17 -10.38 22.86
N LYS A 144 -26.91 -11.33 22.26
CA LYS A 144 -26.33 -12.56 21.71
C LYS A 144 -25.44 -12.31 20.49
N LEU A 145 -25.78 -11.35 19.63
CA LEU A 145 -24.94 -10.94 18.49
C LEU A 145 -23.63 -10.30 18.96
N HIS A 146 -23.71 -9.44 19.97
CA HIS A 146 -22.52 -8.85 20.59
C HIS A 146 -21.63 -9.93 21.23
N GLN A 147 -22.24 -10.83 22.00
CA GLN A 147 -21.52 -11.94 22.63
C GLN A 147 -20.87 -12.87 21.59
N ARG A 148 -21.58 -13.19 20.50
CA ARG A 148 -21.05 -13.98 19.38
C ARG A 148 -19.82 -13.31 18.77
N THR A 149 -19.86 -12.00 18.57
CA THR A 149 -18.75 -11.24 17.98
C THR A 149 -17.51 -11.28 18.86
N LEU A 150 -17.68 -11.06 20.17
CA LEU A 150 -16.59 -11.15 21.13
C LEU A 150 -16.00 -12.57 21.21
N LEU A 151 -16.86 -13.60 21.19
CA LEU A 151 -16.42 -14.99 21.24
C LEU A 151 -15.66 -15.39 19.97
N LEU A 152 -16.10 -14.93 18.79
CA LEU A 152 -15.40 -15.17 17.53
C LEU A 152 -14.01 -14.54 17.53
N ALA A 153 -13.89 -13.27 17.98
CA ALA A 153 -12.59 -12.60 18.06
C ALA A 153 -11.64 -13.33 19.02
N ALA A 154 -12.13 -13.72 20.20
CA ALA A 154 -11.32 -14.45 21.19
C ALA A 154 -10.91 -15.85 20.68
N LEU A 155 -11.81 -16.57 19.99
CA LEU A 155 -11.51 -17.88 19.42
C LEU A 155 -10.51 -17.79 18.27
N SER A 156 -10.65 -16.78 17.40
CA SER A 156 -9.70 -16.52 16.31
C SER A 156 -8.29 -16.28 16.84
N GLY A 157 -8.14 -15.39 17.83
CA GLY A 157 -6.83 -15.11 18.43
C GLY A 157 -6.24 -16.35 19.12
N LEU A 158 -7.05 -17.14 19.83
CA LEU A 158 -6.57 -18.37 20.46
C LEU A 158 -6.09 -19.41 19.44
N VAL A 159 -6.80 -19.55 18.32
CA VAL A 159 -6.41 -20.47 17.24
C VAL A 159 -5.10 -20.01 16.60
N GLU A 160 -4.94 -18.71 16.33
CA GLU A 160 -3.69 -18.13 15.83
C GLU A 160 -2.52 -18.38 16.79
N ASP A 161 -2.70 -18.16 18.09
CA ASP A 161 -1.68 -18.41 19.11
C ASP A 161 -1.24 -19.88 19.14
N ILE A 162 -2.20 -20.81 19.10
CA ILE A 162 -1.91 -22.26 19.12
C ILE A 162 -1.20 -22.68 17.82
N GLN A 163 -1.68 -22.24 16.66
CA GLN A 163 -1.05 -22.55 15.37
C GLN A 163 0.35 -21.94 15.25
N GLY A 164 0.55 -20.73 15.77
CA GLY A 164 1.86 -20.10 15.90
C GLY A 164 2.80 -20.94 16.76
N LEU A 165 2.34 -21.34 17.95
CA LEU A 165 3.11 -22.24 18.82
C LEU A 165 3.48 -23.55 18.13
N MET A 166 2.53 -24.19 17.43
CA MET A 166 2.77 -25.44 16.71
C MET A 166 3.75 -25.28 15.55
N THR A 167 3.77 -24.11 14.92
CA THR A 167 4.69 -23.80 13.81
C THR A 167 6.11 -23.52 14.33
N GLU A 168 6.22 -22.89 15.49
CA GLU A 168 7.49 -22.47 16.10
C GLU A 168 8.09 -23.53 17.05
N SER A 169 7.42 -24.68 17.24
CA SER A 169 7.89 -25.74 18.14
C SER A 169 7.65 -27.14 17.58
N GLU A 170 8.44 -28.11 18.06
CA GLU A 170 8.41 -29.48 17.53
C GLU A 170 7.32 -30.35 18.17
N GLY A 171 6.84 -29.98 19.37
CA GLY A 171 5.87 -30.76 20.12
C GLY A 171 5.95 -30.50 21.63
N VAL A 172 5.45 -31.46 22.41
CA VAL A 172 5.38 -31.36 23.88
C VAL A 172 6.27 -32.41 24.53
N ALA A 173 7.28 -31.94 25.27
CA ALA A 173 8.14 -32.81 26.07
C ALA A 173 7.40 -33.36 27.31
N GLY A 174 7.76 -34.57 27.74
CA GLY A 174 7.25 -35.18 28.97
C GLY A 174 5.95 -35.98 28.83
N LEU A 175 5.27 -35.93 27.67
CA LEU A 175 4.10 -36.77 27.43
C LEU A 175 4.45 -38.25 27.26
N HIS A 176 5.60 -38.56 26.65
CA HIS A 176 6.08 -39.92 26.49
C HIS A 176 6.64 -40.55 27.78
N LEU A 177 6.88 -39.75 28.83
CA LEU A 177 7.48 -40.15 30.10
C LEU A 177 8.87 -40.82 30.01
N ASN A 178 9.56 -40.69 28.86
CA ASN A 178 10.90 -41.23 28.60
C ASN A 178 11.92 -40.15 28.21
N GLY A 179 11.51 -38.87 28.19
CA GLY A 179 12.35 -37.73 27.80
C GLY A 179 12.20 -37.30 26.34
N ASP A 180 11.50 -38.09 25.51
CA ASP A 180 11.24 -37.73 24.11
C ASP A 180 10.13 -36.66 23.99
N VAL A 181 10.18 -35.92 22.88
CA VAL A 181 9.16 -34.94 22.50
C VAL A 181 8.03 -35.66 21.79
N ALA A 182 6.79 -35.48 22.28
CA ALA A 182 5.60 -35.90 21.56
C ALA A 182 5.28 -34.87 20.46
N PRO A 183 5.40 -35.23 19.16
CA PRO A 183 5.14 -34.29 18.09
C PRO A 183 3.66 -33.89 18.07
N TRP A 184 3.36 -32.71 17.55
CA TRP A 184 2.00 -32.14 17.58
C TRP A 184 0.92 -33.06 16.99
N GLN A 185 1.25 -33.87 15.98
CA GLN A 185 0.33 -34.84 15.37
C GLN A 185 -0.14 -35.91 16.35
N GLU A 186 0.66 -36.24 17.37
CA GLU A 186 0.25 -37.19 18.41
C GLU A 186 -0.79 -36.61 19.37
N LEU A 187 -1.01 -35.29 19.37
CA LEU A 187 -1.98 -34.62 20.22
C LEU A 187 -3.33 -34.35 19.52
N GLU A 188 -3.41 -34.58 18.22
CA GLU A 188 -4.61 -34.42 17.40
C GLU A 188 -5.70 -35.45 17.74
N ALA A 189 -6.91 -35.23 17.21
CA ALA A 189 -8.05 -36.12 17.41
C ALA A 189 -7.74 -37.55 16.95
N GLY A 190 -8.05 -38.54 17.81
CA GLY A 190 -7.79 -39.95 17.52
C GLY A 190 -6.31 -40.40 17.60
N SER A 191 -5.39 -39.51 17.96
CA SER A 191 -3.99 -39.83 18.19
C SER A 191 -3.69 -40.30 19.62
N ARG A 192 -2.43 -40.66 19.91
CA ARG A 192 -2.00 -41.26 21.18
C ARG A 192 -2.23 -40.37 22.41
N PHE A 193 -2.04 -39.06 22.28
CA PHE A 193 -2.17 -38.07 23.35
C PHE A 193 -3.22 -37.00 23.00
N GLU A 194 -4.41 -37.44 22.59
CA GLU A 194 -5.52 -36.55 22.23
C GLU A 194 -5.75 -35.43 23.26
N ARG A 195 -5.33 -34.20 22.92
CA ARG A 195 -5.34 -33.01 23.79
C ARG A 195 -5.79 -31.75 23.06
N ILE A 196 -5.62 -31.68 21.74
CA ILE A 196 -6.06 -30.57 20.87
C ILE A 196 -7.08 -31.02 19.82
N SER A 197 -7.93 -31.99 20.19
CA SER A 197 -8.88 -32.65 19.27
C SER A 197 -9.88 -31.72 18.59
N HIS A 198 -10.24 -30.60 19.22
CA HIS A 198 -11.20 -29.63 18.66
C HIS A 198 -10.56 -28.51 17.85
N LEU A 199 -9.23 -28.46 17.73
CA LEU A 199 -8.56 -27.42 16.95
C LEU A 199 -8.99 -27.43 15.47
N PRO A 200 -9.11 -28.59 14.78
CA PRO A 200 -9.61 -28.63 13.40
C PRO A 200 -11.05 -28.12 13.27
N ASP A 201 -11.93 -28.46 14.22
CA ASP A 201 -13.32 -28.00 14.23
C ASP A 201 -13.41 -26.48 14.42
N ALA A 202 -12.60 -25.94 15.33
CA ALA A 202 -12.52 -24.50 15.59
C ALA A 202 -12.03 -23.74 14.34
N VAL A 203 -10.99 -24.24 13.68
CA VAL A 203 -10.46 -23.69 12.43
C VAL A 203 -11.53 -23.73 11.32
N ALA A 204 -12.21 -24.86 11.15
CA ALA A 204 -13.27 -25.01 10.15
C ALA A 204 -14.47 -24.07 10.43
N ALA A 205 -14.83 -23.88 11.70
CA ALA A 205 -15.89 -22.97 12.10
C ALA A 205 -15.53 -21.51 11.79
N LEU A 206 -14.28 -21.09 12.03
CA LEU A 206 -13.81 -19.74 11.70
C LEU A 206 -13.85 -19.48 10.19
N PHE A 207 -13.30 -20.38 9.37
CA PHE A 207 -13.34 -20.26 7.91
C PHE A 207 -14.77 -20.18 7.35
N SER A 208 -15.70 -20.94 7.94
CA SER A 208 -17.11 -20.93 7.53
C SER A 208 -17.79 -19.59 7.83
N VAL A 209 -17.37 -18.88 8.89
CA VAL A 209 -17.92 -17.57 9.25
C VAL A 209 -17.32 -16.46 8.39
N GLU A 210 -16.02 -16.52 8.10
CA GLU A 210 -15.34 -15.53 7.23
C GLU A 210 -15.83 -15.60 5.77
N GLY A 211 -16.07 -16.80 5.25
CA GLY A 211 -16.60 -16.99 3.89
C GLY A 211 -18.05 -16.54 3.69
N LEU A 212 -18.78 -16.22 4.77
CA LEU A 212 -20.15 -15.70 4.75
C LEU A 212 -20.20 -14.16 4.75
N ILE A 213 -19.05 -13.49 4.96
CA ILE A 213 -18.90 -12.03 5.02
C ILE A 213 -18.20 -11.48 3.74
N ALA A 214 -17.74 -12.37 2.84
CA ALA A 214 -17.18 -12.04 1.53
C ALA A 214 -18.25 -11.97 0.43
#